data_AF-A0A1B8C4K4-F1
#
_entry.id   AF-A0A1B8C4K4-F1
#
_cell.length_a   1.000
_cell.length_b   1.000
_cell.length_c   1.000
_cell.angle_alpha   90.00
_cell.angle_beta   90.00
_cell.angle_gamma   90.00
#
_symmetry.space_group_name_H-M   'P 1'
#
loop_
_entity.id
_entity.type
_entity.pdbx_description
1 polymer ?
#
loop_
_entity_poly.entity_id
_entity_poly.type
_entity_poly.pdbx_seq_one_letter_code
_entity_poly.pdbx_strand_id
1 'polypeptide(L)'
;MVDLLKVAAAMLEAELEYRCTNYDKAFATFRRAIDLEDQLPYSEPWSWMQPVRHAYGALLMEQGHLEEAARTYRADLGMDNSVIRPRRHPNNVWSLHGYHECLVRLGRMDEAGAIEQQVRLALAVADVSIKASCFCRFDPSQEPQMLNVCSSNKKIC
;
A
#
# COMPACT_ATOMS: atom_id res chain seq x y z
N MET A 1 -20.00 -2.41 15.39
CA MET A 1 -19.94 -1.17 14.56
C MET A 1 -19.00 -0.13 15.17
N VAL A 2 -18.96 0.05 16.50
CA VAL A 2 -18.04 0.98 17.18
C VAL A 2 -16.56 0.67 16.92
N ASP A 3 -16.18 -0.60 16.80
CA ASP A 3 -14.77 -0.99 16.59
C ASP A 3 -14.21 -0.58 15.23
N LEU A 4 -15.06 -0.47 14.20
CA LEU A 4 -14.65 0.03 12.90
C LEU A 4 -14.18 1.49 12.98
N LEU A 5 -14.90 2.31 13.75
CA LEU A 5 -14.55 3.72 13.95
C LEU A 5 -13.23 3.89 14.71
N LYS A 6 -12.82 2.90 15.52
CA LYS A 6 -11.52 2.91 16.17
C LYS A 6 -10.38 2.75 15.16
N VAL A 7 -10.56 1.92 14.12
CA VAL A 7 -9.60 1.80 13.01
C VAL A 7 -9.46 3.13 12.29
N ALA A 8 -10.58 3.73 11.90
CA ALA A 8 -10.60 5.01 11.21
C ALA A 8 -9.94 6.13 12.04
N ALA A 9 -10.27 6.22 13.33
CA ALA A 9 -9.71 7.23 14.23
C ALA A 9 -8.19 7.06 14.40
N ALA A 10 -7.72 5.84 14.60
CA ALA A 10 -6.30 5.57 14.75
C ALA A 10 -5.52 5.83 13.44
N MET A 11 -6.07 5.46 12.29
CA MET A 11 -5.45 5.75 10.99
C MET A 11 -5.34 7.26 10.74
N LEU A 12 -6.41 8.02 11.01
CA LEU A 12 -6.40 9.48 10.89
C LEU A 12 -5.39 10.12 11.85
N GLU A 13 -5.35 9.68 13.11
CA GLU A 13 -4.37 10.18 14.09
C GLU A 13 -2.94 9.90 13.63
N ALA A 14 -2.67 8.71 13.10
CA ALA A 14 -1.35 8.36 12.60
C ALA A 14 -0.91 9.25 11.42
N GLU A 15 -1.80 9.52 10.47
CA GLU A 15 -1.54 10.44 9.36
C GLU A 15 -1.29 11.87 9.84
N LEU A 16 -2.07 12.36 10.81
CA LEU A 16 -1.88 13.69 11.40
C LEU A 16 -0.53 13.81 12.10
N GLU A 17 -0.18 12.84 12.95
CA GLU A 17 1.11 12.81 13.64
C GLU A 17 2.27 12.75 12.65
N TYR A 18 2.13 12.01 11.56
CA TYR A 18 3.12 11.96 10.49
C TYR A 18 3.33 13.35 9.85
N ARG A 19 2.24 14.08 9.59
CA ARG A 19 2.32 15.46 9.06
C ARG A 19 2.86 16.47 10.06
N CYS A 20 2.65 16.24 11.35
CA CYS A 20 3.29 16.99 12.43
C CYS A 20 4.75 16.59 12.66
N THR A 21 5.35 15.76 11.79
CA THR A 21 6.75 15.28 11.88
C THR A 21 7.05 14.41 13.11
N ASN A 22 6.01 13.93 13.80
CA ASN A 22 6.12 13.03 14.95
C ASN A 22 6.18 11.57 14.48
N TYR A 23 7.19 11.23 13.67
CA TYR A 23 7.26 9.96 12.93
C TYR A 23 7.18 8.71 13.82
N ASP A 24 7.87 8.70 14.96
CA ASP A 24 7.84 7.57 15.90
C ASP A 24 6.42 7.31 16.43
N LYS A 25 5.72 8.40 16.80
CA LYS A 25 4.33 8.34 17.27
C LYS A 25 3.41 7.90 16.13
N ALA A 26 3.58 8.48 14.94
CA ALA A 26 2.79 8.13 13.76
C ALA A 26 2.87 6.63 13.44
N PHE A 27 4.08 6.08 13.36
CA PHE A 27 4.26 4.66 13.04
C PHE A 27 3.78 3.74 14.17
N ALA A 28 3.90 4.15 15.43
CA ALA A 28 3.29 3.41 16.55
C ALA A 28 1.75 3.40 16.44
N THR A 29 1.15 4.54 16.10
CA THR A 29 -0.31 4.64 15.91
C THR A 29 -0.79 3.86 14.68
N PHE A 30 -0.03 3.83 13.57
CA PHE A 30 -0.34 2.98 12.42
C PHE A 30 -0.34 1.50 12.78
N ARG A 31 0.67 1.01 13.51
CA ARG A 31 0.69 -0.39 13.98
C ARG A 31 -0.52 -0.72 14.83
N ARG A 32 -0.92 0.20 15.72
CA ARG A 32 -2.17 0.05 16.50
C ARG A 32 -3.41 0.02 15.60
N ALA A 33 -3.48 0.86 14.57
CA ALA A 33 -4.60 0.87 13.63
C ALA A 33 -4.69 -0.46 12.85
N ILE A 34 -3.55 -1.04 12.47
CA ILE A 34 -3.45 -2.38 11.86
C ILE A 34 -3.94 -3.45 12.83
N ASP A 35 -3.51 -3.42 14.10
CA ASP A 35 -3.93 -4.39 15.10
C ASP A 35 -5.46 -4.33 15.34
N LEU A 36 -6.03 -3.13 15.34
CA LEU A 36 -7.48 -2.93 15.44
C LEU A 36 -8.20 -3.48 14.20
N GLU A 37 -7.65 -3.25 13.00
CA GLU A 37 -8.19 -3.77 11.75
C GLU A 37 -8.21 -5.30 11.73
N ASP A 38 -7.10 -5.94 12.11
CA ASP A 38 -6.96 -7.39 12.13
C ASP A 38 -7.90 -8.06 13.14
N GLN A 39 -8.27 -7.36 14.22
CA GLN A 39 -9.20 -7.82 15.25
C GLN A 39 -10.68 -7.57 14.94
N LEU A 40 -11.00 -6.87 13.84
CA LEU A 40 -12.40 -6.66 13.47
C LEU A 40 -13.09 -8.02 13.24
N PRO A 41 -14.38 -8.16 13.62
CA PRO A 41 -15.16 -9.34 13.27
C PRO A 41 -15.19 -9.56 11.75
N TYR A 42 -15.29 -10.82 11.34
CA TYR A 42 -15.45 -11.16 9.94
C TYR A 42 -16.74 -10.55 9.38
N SER A 43 -16.66 -9.98 8.18
CA SER A 43 -17.82 -9.47 7.44
C SER A 43 -17.61 -9.65 5.94
N GLU A 44 -18.70 -9.91 5.21
CA GLU A 44 -18.74 -9.91 3.75
C GLU A 44 -19.78 -8.87 3.26
N PRO A 45 -19.36 -7.78 2.59
CA PRO A 45 -17.97 -7.40 2.29
C PRO A 45 -17.20 -6.93 3.53
N TRP A 46 -15.89 -6.70 3.38
CA TRP A 46 -15.03 -6.21 4.47
C TRP A 46 -15.59 -4.94 5.07
N SER A 47 -15.63 -4.86 6.40
CA SER A 47 -16.14 -3.68 7.11
C SER A 47 -15.28 -2.44 6.83
N TRP A 48 -14.01 -2.64 6.52
CA TRP A 48 -13.05 -1.60 6.18
C TRP A 48 -12.44 -1.92 4.82
N MET A 49 -12.71 -1.07 3.82
CA MET A 49 -12.31 -1.34 2.43
C MET A 49 -10.92 -0.80 2.07
N GLN A 50 -10.36 0.11 2.86
CA GLN A 50 -9.06 0.72 2.61
C GLN A 50 -8.05 0.18 3.63
N PRO A 51 -7.24 -0.85 3.31
CA PRO A 51 -6.37 -1.47 4.29
C PRO A 51 -5.41 -0.46 4.92
N VAL A 52 -5.25 -0.47 6.25
CA VAL A 52 -4.36 0.48 6.94
C VAL A 52 -2.91 0.27 6.50
N ARG A 53 -2.55 -1.00 6.26
CA ARG A 53 -1.23 -1.45 5.77
C ARG A 53 -0.81 -0.73 4.50
N HIS A 54 -1.78 -0.34 3.67
CA HIS A 54 -1.52 0.37 2.44
C HIS A 54 -0.92 1.77 2.67
N ALA A 55 -1.58 2.59 3.51
CA ALA A 55 -1.08 3.92 3.90
C ALA A 55 0.22 3.83 4.71
N TYR A 56 0.29 2.87 5.65
CA TYR A 56 1.50 2.62 6.45
C TYR A 56 2.72 2.33 5.57
N GLY A 57 2.59 1.40 4.61
CA GLY A 57 3.66 1.08 3.68
C GLY A 57 4.12 2.30 2.86
N ALA A 58 3.19 3.14 2.41
CA ALA A 58 3.52 4.29 1.57
C ALA A 58 4.38 5.31 2.31
N LEU A 59 4.04 5.55 3.58
CA LEU A 59 4.77 6.49 4.45
C LEU A 59 6.10 5.90 4.96
N LEU A 60 6.18 4.58 5.17
CA LEU A 60 7.45 3.90 5.41
C LEU A 60 8.40 4.10 4.22
N MET A 61 7.91 3.95 2.98
CA MET A 61 8.73 4.20 1.78
C MET A 61 9.20 5.65 1.67
N GLU A 62 8.36 6.61 2.05
CA GLU A 62 8.71 8.03 2.07
C GLU A 62 9.86 8.32 3.05
N GLN A 63 9.90 7.63 4.19
CA GLN A 63 11.00 7.72 5.16
C GLN A 63 12.19 6.79 4.84
N GLY A 64 12.15 6.04 3.73
CA GLY A 64 13.23 5.14 3.32
C GLY A 64 13.26 3.78 4.03
N HIS A 65 12.23 3.42 4.80
CA HIS A 65 12.08 2.12 5.47
C HIS A 65 11.61 1.02 4.50
N LEU A 66 12.39 0.78 3.44
CA LEU A 66 12.00 -0.07 2.31
C LEU A 66 11.72 -1.53 2.69
N GLU A 67 12.55 -2.14 3.54
CA GLU A 67 12.36 -3.54 3.97
C GLU A 67 11.07 -3.72 4.79
N GLU A 68 10.73 -2.73 5.62
CA GLU A 68 9.50 -2.78 6.40
C GLU A 68 8.26 -2.53 5.54
N ALA A 69 8.36 -1.61 4.58
CA ALA A 69 7.31 -1.38 3.59
C ALA A 69 7.07 -2.65 2.75
N ALA A 70 8.13 -3.30 2.27
CA ALA A 70 8.04 -4.55 1.51
C ALA A 70 7.32 -5.65 2.30
N ARG A 71 7.66 -5.84 3.58
CA ARG A 71 6.96 -6.80 4.47
C ARG A 71 5.49 -6.43 4.65
N THR A 72 5.20 -5.14 4.82
CA THR A 72 3.82 -4.65 5.01
C THR A 72 2.96 -4.96 3.79
N TYR A 73 3.45 -4.68 2.58
CA TYR A 73 2.72 -4.98 1.36
C TYR A 73 2.60 -6.48 1.10
N ARG A 74 3.66 -7.25 1.36
CA ARG A 74 3.65 -8.70 1.21
C ARG A 74 2.56 -9.36 2.08
N ALA A 75 2.43 -8.88 3.32
CA ALA A 75 1.39 -9.29 4.26
C ALA A 75 -0.01 -8.90 3.76
N ASP A 76 -0.19 -7.65 3.33
CA ASP A 76 -1.46 -7.13 2.79
C ASP A 76 -1.93 -7.92 1.56
N LEU A 77 -1.03 -8.19 0.62
CA LEU A 77 -1.31 -8.97 -0.59
C LEU A 77 -1.54 -10.46 -0.32
N GLY A 78 -1.28 -10.92 0.91
CA GLY A 78 -1.42 -12.32 1.28
C GLY A 78 -0.38 -13.25 0.68
N MET A 79 0.79 -12.72 0.31
CA MET A 79 1.94 -13.45 -0.22
C MET A 79 2.77 -14.15 0.87
N ASP A 80 2.36 -14.01 2.12
CA ASP A 80 2.81 -14.80 3.26
C ASP A 80 1.62 -15.17 4.17
N ASN A 81 1.92 -15.83 5.29
CA ASN A 81 0.92 -16.30 6.24
C ASN A 81 0.81 -15.44 7.50
N SER A 82 1.32 -14.21 7.49
CA SER A 82 1.26 -13.31 8.65
C SER A 82 -0.15 -12.82 8.97
N VAL A 83 -1.01 -12.73 7.96
CA VAL A 83 -2.37 -12.20 8.05
C VAL A 83 -3.39 -13.31 7.72
N ILE A 84 -4.54 -13.34 8.41
CA ILE A 84 -5.60 -14.34 8.15
C ILE A 84 -6.22 -14.14 6.76
N ARG A 85 -6.71 -15.22 6.12
CA ARG A 85 -7.23 -15.15 4.73
C ARG A 85 -8.25 -14.02 4.48
N PRO A 86 -9.23 -13.76 5.36
CA PRO A 86 -10.18 -12.65 5.20
C PRO A 86 -9.58 -11.24 5.11
N ARG A 87 -8.34 -11.06 5.57
CA ARG A 87 -7.63 -9.79 5.69
C ARG A 87 -6.54 -9.61 4.63
N ARG A 88 -6.47 -10.56 3.68
CA ARG A 88 -5.56 -10.50 2.54
C ARG A 88 -6.29 -9.87 1.37
N HIS A 89 -5.64 -8.92 0.71
CA HIS A 89 -6.17 -8.14 -0.40
C HIS A 89 -5.43 -8.53 -1.70
N PRO A 90 -5.66 -9.74 -2.24
CA PRO A 90 -5.01 -10.16 -3.48
C PRO A 90 -5.42 -9.22 -4.60
N ASN A 91 -4.47 -8.87 -5.46
CA ASN A 91 -4.67 -7.95 -6.59
C ASN A 91 -5.01 -6.50 -6.22
N ASN A 92 -4.81 -6.08 -4.96
CA ASN A 92 -4.86 -4.67 -4.61
C ASN A 92 -3.77 -3.92 -5.40
N VAL A 93 -4.17 -3.13 -6.39
CA VAL A 93 -3.28 -2.43 -7.32
C VAL A 93 -2.28 -1.53 -6.60
N TRP A 94 -2.70 -0.90 -5.51
CA TRP A 94 -1.87 0.06 -4.80
C TRP A 94 -0.79 -0.62 -3.97
N SER A 95 -1.14 -1.72 -3.29
CA SER A 95 -0.16 -2.56 -2.58
C SER A 95 0.76 -3.30 -3.55
N LEU A 96 0.27 -3.73 -4.72
CA LEU A 96 1.09 -4.32 -5.79
C LEU A 96 2.13 -3.33 -6.30
N HIS A 97 1.70 -2.09 -6.61
CA HIS A 97 2.59 -1.01 -7.04
C HIS A 97 3.67 -0.73 -5.99
N GLY A 98 3.26 -0.53 -4.72
CA GLY A 98 4.19 -0.26 -3.63
C GLY A 98 5.16 -1.41 -3.35
N TYR A 99 4.69 -2.66 -3.39
CA TYR A 99 5.55 -3.84 -3.20
C TYR A 99 6.60 -3.95 -4.31
N HIS A 100 6.18 -3.80 -5.57
CA HIS A 100 7.09 -3.82 -6.70
C HIS A 100 8.13 -2.70 -6.62
N GLU A 101 7.71 -1.47 -6.30
CA GLU A 101 8.62 -0.35 -6.09
C GLU A 101 9.64 -0.65 -4.98
N CYS A 102 9.22 -1.22 -3.85
CA CYS A 102 10.13 -1.64 -2.78
C CYS A 102 11.16 -2.64 -3.29
N LEU A 103 10.74 -3.69 -4.00
CA LEU A 103 11.64 -4.74 -4.49
C LEU A 103 12.68 -4.18 -5.46
N VAL A 104 12.28 -3.29 -6.37
CA VAL A 104 13.22 -2.64 -7.30
C VAL A 104 14.22 -1.77 -6.55
N ARG A 105 13.77 -0.94 -5.60
CA ARG A 105 14.66 -0.07 -4.80
C ARG A 105 15.59 -0.85 -3.87
N LEU A 106 15.19 -2.05 -3.45
CA LEU A 106 16.02 -2.99 -2.70
C LEU A 106 16.96 -3.83 -3.59
N GLY A 107 16.86 -3.73 -4.92
CA GLY A 107 17.67 -4.52 -5.86
C GLY A 107 17.23 -5.99 -5.99
N ARG A 108 16.04 -6.36 -5.49
CA ARG A 108 15.49 -7.73 -5.50
C ARG A 108 14.76 -8.00 -6.82
N MET A 109 15.51 -7.93 -7.92
CA MET A 109 14.96 -7.94 -9.29
C MET A 109 14.23 -9.24 -9.64
N ASP A 110 14.68 -10.39 -9.13
CA ASP A 110 14.01 -11.67 -9.37
C ASP A 110 12.59 -11.70 -8.78
N GLU A 111 12.42 -11.16 -7.58
CA GLU A 111 11.11 -11.06 -6.93
C GLU A 111 10.24 -9.99 -7.59
N ALA A 112 10.84 -8.87 -8.02
CA ALA A 112 10.12 -7.84 -8.77
C ALA A 112 9.58 -8.41 -10.09
N GLY A 113 10.40 -9.14 -10.84
CA GLY A 113 10.00 -9.81 -12.08
C GLY A 113 8.90 -10.86 -11.87
N ALA A 114 8.89 -11.55 -10.72
CA ALA A 114 7.86 -12.53 -10.39
C ALA A 114 6.45 -11.93 -10.25
N ILE A 115 6.33 -10.65 -9.86
CA ILE A 115 5.04 -9.96 -9.68
C ILE A 115 4.74 -8.94 -10.78
N GLU A 116 5.70 -8.64 -11.65
CA GLU A 116 5.60 -7.59 -12.67
C GLU A 116 4.33 -7.72 -13.53
N GLN A 117 4.02 -8.94 -13.97
CA GLN A 117 2.82 -9.19 -14.77
C GLN A 117 1.53 -8.90 -13.99
N GLN A 118 1.47 -9.20 -12.70
CA GLN A 118 0.30 -8.90 -11.86
C GLN A 118 0.14 -7.39 -11.68
N VAL A 119 1.24 -6.69 -11.43
CA VAL A 119 1.28 -5.22 -11.29
C VAL A 119 0.80 -4.58 -12.59
N ARG A 120 1.31 -5.01 -13.75
CA ARG A 120 0.94 -4.47 -15.05
C ARG A 120 -0.54 -4.64 -15.37
N LEU A 121 -1.10 -5.81 -15.08
CA LEU A 121 -2.53 -6.08 -15.28
C LEU A 121 -3.39 -5.21 -14.36
N ALA A 122 -3.00 -5.07 -13.09
CA ALA A 122 -3.72 -4.26 -12.12
C ALA A 122 -3.67 -2.75 -12.48
N LEU A 123 -2.53 -2.25 -12.94
CA LEU A 123 -2.39 -0.86 -13.40
C LEU A 123 -3.16 -0.57 -14.69
N ALA A 124 -3.26 -1.54 -15.61
CA ALA A 124 -3.96 -1.36 -16.89
C ALA A 124 -5.48 -1.14 -16.74
N VAL A 125 -6.06 -1.56 -15.62
CA VAL A 125 -7.50 -1.38 -15.31
C VAL A 125 -7.75 -0.23 -14.32
N ALA A 126 -6.71 0.49 -13.88
CA ALA A 126 -6.87 1.61 -12.98
C ALA A 126 -7.44 2.83 -13.72
N ASP A 127 -8.49 3.43 -13.18
CA ASP A 127 -9.11 4.63 -13.74
C ASP A 127 -8.20 5.87 -13.66
N VAL A 128 -7.21 5.83 -12.77
CA VAL A 128 -6.25 6.90 -12.52
C VAL A 128 -4.82 6.38 -12.64
N SER A 129 -3.90 7.26 -13.05
CA SER A 129 -2.47 6.95 -13.03
C SER A 129 -1.98 6.84 -11.58
N ILE A 130 -1.53 5.65 -11.21
CA ILE A 130 -0.99 5.33 -9.89
C ILE A 130 0.53 5.54 -9.93
N LYS A 131 1.02 6.54 -9.20
CA LYS A 131 2.46 6.90 -9.10
C LYS A 131 3.08 6.57 -7.74
N ALA A 132 2.22 6.27 -6.79
CA ALA A 132 2.57 5.87 -5.44
C ALA A 132 1.45 4.96 -4.97
N SER A 133 1.79 4.07 -4.06
CA SER A 133 0.81 3.24 -3.36
C SER A 133 -0.28 4.12 -2.72
N CYS A 134 0.02 5.02 -1.79
CA CYS A 134 -1.00 5.94 -1.25
C CYS A 134 -0.76 7.40 -1.72
N PHE A 135 -1.84 8.16 -1.94
CA PHE A 135 -1.79 9.63 -2.03
C PHE A 135 -1.28 10.30 -0.74
N CYS A 136 -1.18 9.53 0.34
CA CYS A 136 -0.48 9.88 1.56
C CYS A 136 1.00 10.20 1.30
N ARG A 137 1.64 9.61 0.28
CA ARG A 137 3.03 9.89 -0.08
C ARG A 137 3.09 11.07 -1.05
N PHE A 138 3.81 12.13 -0.68
CA PHE A 138 3.93 13.34 -1.49
C PHE A 138 5.15 13.33 -2.41
N ASP A 139 6.16 12.52 -2.10
CA ASP A 139 7.36 12.40 -2.94
C ASP A 139 7.41 11.07 -3.71
N PRO A 140 6.82 10.98 -4.91
CA PRO A 140 7.00 9.86 -5.82
C PRO A 140 8.24 10.01 -6.71
N SER A 141 9.13 10.98 -6.49
CA SER A 141 10.23 11.26 -7.43
C SER A 141 11.23 10.11 -7.60
N GLN A 142 11.25 9.16 -6.65
CA GLN A 142 12.08 7.96 -6.68
C GLN A 142 11.36 6.73 -7.27
N GLU A 143 10.19 6.92 -7.89
CA GLU A 143 9.49 5.85 -8.60
C GLU A 143 10.36 5.32 -9.76
N PRO A 144 10.65 4.01 -9.81
CA PRO A 144 11.30 3.42 -10.97
C PRO A 144 10.37 3.58 -12.17
N GLN A 145 10.91 3.98 -13.32
CA GLN A 145 10.15 4.11 -14.56
C GLN A 145 9.57 2.74 -14.96
N MET A 146 8.36 2.46 -14.51
CA MET A 146 7.61 1.29 -14.92
C MET A 146 6.93 1.57 -16.27
N LEU A 147 7.09 0.60 -17.15
CA LEU A 147 6.68 0.55 -18.56
C LEU A 147 5.49 1.46 -18.92
N ASN A 148 5.73 2.35 -19.88
CA ASN A 148 4.72 3.10 -20.61
C ASN A 148 3.58 2.19 -21.09
N VAL A 149 2.50 2.11 -20.32
CA VAL A 149 1.22 1.60 -20.82
C VAL A 149 0.47 2.79 -21.41
N CYS A 150 0.62 2.92 -22.73
CA CYS A 150 -0.21 3.72 -23.63
C CYS A 150 -0.62 5.13 -23.14
N SER A 151 0.28 6.10 -23.32
CA SER A 151 -0.17 7.38 -23.90
C SER A 151 -0.66 7.10 -25.31
N SER A 152 -1.91 6.67 -25.46
CA SER A 152 -2.55 6.63 -26.77
C SER A 152 -2.59 8.07 -27.30
N ASN A 153 -1.80 8.29 -28.34
CA ASN A 153 -1.83 9.42 -29.26
C ASN A 153 -3.22 10.08 -29.33
N LYS A 154 -3.41 11.21 -28.63
CA LYS A 154 -4.29 12.27 -29.12
C LYS A 154 -3.46 13.21 -29.96
N LYS A 155 -3.26 12.84 -31.23
CA LYS A 155 -3.02 13.77 -32.35
C LYS A 155 -2.96 12.99 -33.68
N ILE A 156 -3.79 13.46 -34.62
CA ILE A 156 -3.76 13.27 -36.08
C ILE A 156 -4.49 12.01 -36.59
N CYS A 157 -5.80 12.12 -36.78
CA CYS A 157 -6.51 12.13 -38.08
C CYS A 157 -7.97 12.52 -37.84
#